data_AF-A0A3M5WY98-F1
#
_entry.id   AF-A0A3M5WY98-F1
#
_cell.length_a   1.000
_cell.length_b   1.000
_cell.length_c   1.000
_cell.angle_alpha   90.00
_cell.angle_beta   90.00
_cell.angle_gamma   90.00
#
_symmetry.space_group_name_H-M   'P 1'
#
loop_
_entity.id
_entity.type
_entity.pdbx_description
1 polymer ?
#
loop_
_entity_poly.entity_id
_entity_poly.type
_entity_poly.pdbx_seq_one_letter_code
_entity_poly.pdbx_strand_id
1 'polypeptide(L)'
;MKPLAHTRIKRLINLTLAAMAGSIVASAYASSTLRCGSQLVSTGDRAFEVQQKCGEPVSQEVLGTQETFNSNYRRSEAVRIEEWIYGPDNGMYQYLRFEGGRLVGIESKRRN
;
A
#
# COMPACT_ATOMS: atom_id res chain seq x y z
N MET A 1 -29.94 73.04 21.69
CA MET A 1 -30.22 72.44 20.36
C MET A 1 -30.51 70.94 20.52
N LYS A 2 -31.64 70.43 20.00
CA LYS A 2 -32.02 68.99 19.79
C LYS A 2 -31.82 68.68 18.28
N PRO A 3 -31.66 67.44 17.74
CA PRO A 3 -32.33 66.14 18.06
C PRO A 3 -31.35 64.97 18.32
N LEU A 4 -31.71 63.83 18.93
CA LEU A 4 -32.66 62.73 18.60
C LEU A 4 -32.27 61.86 17.39
N ALA A 5 -32.34 60.55 17.63
CA ALA A 5 -31.83 59.41 16.87
C ALA A 5 -32.37 59.21 15.44
N HIS A 6 -31.57 58.53 14.61
CA HIS A 6 -31.90 57.43 13.67
C HIS A 6 -30.76 57.37 12.63
N THR A 7 -30.25 56.22 12.20
CA THR A 7 -30.88 55.48 11.10
C THR A 7 -30.09 54.20 10.80
N ARG A 8 -30.75 53.05 11.04
CA ARG A 8 -30.78 51.80 10.25
C ARG A 8 -29.45 51.03 10.08
N ILE A 9 -29.34 49.83 10.65
CA ILE A 9 -29.79 48.58 9.97
C ILE A 9 -29.43 48.65 8.49
N LYS A 10 -28.22 48.16 8.16
CA LYS A 10 -27.62 47.83 6.84
C LYS A 10 -26.13 48.16 7.00
N ARG A 11 -25.24 47.20 7.26
CA ARG A 11 -24.91 46.13 6.33
C ARG A 11 -24.45 44.89 7.11
N LEU A 12 -25.31 43.87 7.12
CA LEU A 12 -24.85 42.50 6.91
C LEU A 12 -23.89 42.50 5.71
N ILE A 13 -22.91 41.60 5.68
CA ILE A 13 -21.82 41.45 4.70
C ILE A 13 -20.48 41.96 5.24
N ASN A 14 -19.83 41.14 6.08
CA ASN A 14 -18.52 40.56 5.74
C ASN A 14 -18.28 39.35 6.64
N LEU A 15 -18.79 38.23 6.14
CA LEU A 15 -18.69 36.87 6.68
C LEU A 15 -17.72 36.13 5.76
N THR A 16 -16.49 35.81 6.20
CA THR A 16 -15.67 34.71 5.67
C THR A 16 -14.48 34.47 6.61
N LEU A 17 -14.56 33.43 7.45
CA LEU A 17 -13.87 32.15 7.25
C LEU A 17 -12.35 32.23 7.47
N ALA A 18 -11.92 32.00 8.71
CA ALA A 18 -10.56 31.55 9.01
C ALA A 18 -10.60 30.39 10.01
N ALA A 19 -11.48 29.41 9.75
CA ALA A 19 -11.33 28.08 10.29
C ALA A 19 -10.38 27.33 9.35
N MET A 20 -9.06 27.46 9.56
CA MET A 20 -8.09 26.55 8.95
C MET A 20 -8.25 25.18 9.60
N ALA A 21 -9.21 24.41 9.09
CA ALA A 21 -9.29 22.98 9.32
C ALA A 21 -8.11 22.33 8.58
N GLY A 22 -7.06 21.99 9.32
CA GLY A 22 -5.96 21.18 8.82
C GLY A 22 -6.43 19.74 8.63
N SER A 23 -6.85 19.39 7.42
CA SER A 23 -7.12 18.01 7.03
C SER A 23 -5.78 17.28 6.90
N ILE A 24 -5.41 16.46 7.89
CA ILE A 24 -4.30 15.52 7.75
C ILE A 24 -4.71 14.51 6.68
N VAL A 25 -4.10 14.59 5.49
CA VAL A 25 -4.27 13.59 4.44
C VAL A 25 -3.47 12.36 4.88
N ALA A 26 -4.16 11.36 5.45
CA ALA A 26 -3.57 10.05 5.69
C ALA A 26 -3.39 9.35 4.34
N SER A 27 -2.15 9.00 3.99
CA SER A 27 -1.86 8.17 2.82
C SER A 27 -2.39 6.75 3.06
N ALA A 28 -3.37 6.31 2.27
CA ALA A 28 -3.83 4.93 2.30
C ALA A 28 -2.84 4.06 1.50
N TYR A 29 -2.10 3.18 2.20
CA TYR A 29 -1.28 2.16 1.55
C TYR A 29 -2.15 0.92 1.31
N ALA A 30 -2.31 0.53 0.05
CA ALA A 30 -2.98 -0.72 -0.30
C ALA A 30 -2.00 -1.88 -0.09
N SER A 31 -2.25 -2.71 0.92
CA SER A 31 -1.55 -3.98 1.12
C SER A 31 -2.31 -5.07 0.38
N SER A 32 -1.65 -5.82 -0.50
CA SER A 32 -2.26 -7.04 -1.06
C SER A 32 -2.19 -8.17 -0.04
N THR A 33 -3.17 -9.07 -0.08
CA THR A 33 -3.30 -10.21 0.84
C THR A 33 -3.72 -11.45 0.06
N LEU A 34 -3.14 -12.60 0.39
CA LEU A 34 -3.52 -13.91 -0.12
C LEU A 34 -3.94 -14.82 1.04
N ARG A 35 -4.98 -15.62 0.81
CA ARG A 35 -5.44 -16.65 1.75
C ARG A 35 -4.85 -18.00 1.38
N CYS A 36 -4.21 -18.64 2.35
CA CYS A 36 -3.67 -19.98 2.27
C CYS A 36 -4.36 -20.84 3.32
N GLY A 37 -5.42 -21.54 2.93
CA GLY A 37 -6.31 -22.24 3.86
C GLY A 37 -6.94 -21.28 4.88
N SER A 38 -6.68 -21.49 6.17
CA SER A 38 -7.14 -20.61 7.26
C SER A 38 -6.18 -19.45 7.56
N GLN A 39 -4.99 -19.41 6.94
CA GLN A 39 -3.97 -18.41 7.18
C GLN A 39 -3.99 -17.32 6.10
N LEU A 40 -3.44 -16.16 6.43
CA LEU A 40 -3.30 -15.02 5.52
C LEU A 40 -1.83 -14.62 5.44
N VAL A 41 -1.40 -14.29 4.23
CA VAL A 41 -0.11 -13.65 3.94
C VAL A 41 -0.36 -12.31 3.28
N SER A 42 0.48 -11.33 3.57
CA SER A 42 0.35 -9.99 3.02
C SER A 42 1.71 -9.44 2.60
N THR A 43 1.72 -8.41 1.75
CA THR A 43 2.95 -7.68 1.43
C THR A 43 3.67 -7.25 2.71
N GLY A 44 4.98 -7.49 2.76
CA GLY A 44 5.83 -7.30 3.93
C GLY A 44 6.23 -8.60 4.63
N ASP A 45 5.44 -9.67 4.49
CA ASP A 45 5.75 -10.98 5.07
C ASP A 45 7.07 -11.54 4.52
N ARG A 46 7.77 -12.32 5.33
CA ARG A 46 9.04 -12.95 4.92
C ARG A 46 8.76 -14.21 4.12
N ALA A 47 9.65 -14.55 3.18
CA ALA A 47 9.54 -15.76 2.36
C ALA A 47 9.33 -17.03 3.20
N PHE A 48 10.06 -17.19 4.32
CA PHE A 48 9.89 -18.34 5.21
C PHE A 48 8.49 -18.39 5.84
N GLU A 49 7.91 -17.23 6.17
CA GLU A 49 6.59 -17.13 6.79
C GLU A 49 5.50 -17.47 5.77
N VAL A 50 5.68 -16.99 4.53
CA VAL A 50 4.81 -17.38 3.42
C VAL A 50 4.86 -18.89 3.19
N GLN A 51 6.05 -19.49 3.12
CA GLN A 51 6.20 -20.94 2.93
C GLN A 51 5.58 -21.74 4.09
N GLN A 52 5.74 -21.29 5.34
CA GLN A 52 5.07 -21.94 6.48
C GLN A 52 3.54 -21.87 6.39
N LYS A 53 2.99 -20.73 5.95
CA LYS A 53 1.54 -20.52 5.89
C LYS A 53 0.89 -21.13 4.64
N CYS A 54 1.60 -21.17 3.53
CA CYS A 54 1.08 -21.56 2.22
C CYS A 54 1.58 -22.92 1.73
N GLY A 55 2.58 -23.50 2.38
CA GLY A 55 3.25 -24.71 1.94
C GLY A 55 4.24 -24.45 0.81
N GLU A 56 4.62 -25.52 0.12
CA GLU A 56 5.56 -25.45 -1.00
C GLU A 56 4.87 -24.87 -2.25
N PRO A 57 5.47 -23.88 -2.93
CA PRO A 57 4.93 -23.40 -4.20
C PRO A 57 5.11 -24.44 -5.31
N VAL A 58 4.34 -24.32 -6.40
CA VAL A 58 4.50 -25.18 -7.58
C VAL A 58 5.70 -24.78 -8.44
N SER A 59 6.15 -23.53 -8.34
CA SER A 59 7.41 -23.06 -8.91
C SER A 59 8.03 -21.99 -8.02
N GLN A 60 9.35 -22.00 -7.91
CA GLN A 60 10.16 -20.99 -7.25
C GLN A 60 11.34 -20.65 -8.15
N GLU A 61 11.35 -19.44 -8.69
CA GLU A 61 12.35 -18.99 -9.65
C GLU A 61 13.05 -17.72 -9.17
N VAL A 62 14.38 -17.68 -9.34
CA VAL A 62 15.16 -16.45 -9.11
C VAL A 62 15.16 -15.65 -10.41
N LEU A 63 14.42 -14.54 -10.44
CA LEU A 63 14.32 -13.70 -11.64
C LEU A 63 15.55 -12.80 -11.84
N GLY A 64 16.31 -12.53 -10.78
CA GLY A 64 17.54 -11.76 -10.87
C GLY A 64 17.89 -11.00 -9.60
N THR A 65 18.59 -9.88 -9.77
CA THR A 65 18.98 -8.98 -8.69
C THR A 65 18.75 -7.54 -9.15
N GLN A 66 18.19 -6.69 -8.28
CA GLN A 66 17.96 -5.28 -8.57
C GLN A 66 18.76 -4.41 -7.61
N GLU A 67 19.34 -3.32 -8.13
CA GLU A 67 19.98 -2.31 -7.28
C GLU A 67 18.92 -1.40 -6.67
N THR A 68 18.83 -1.37 -5.34
CA THR A 68 18.01 -0.42 -4.59
C THR A 68 18.88 0.71 -4.06
N PHE A 69 18.46 1.95 -4.30
CA PHE A 69 19.12 3.13 -3.75
C PHE A 69 18.52 3.47 -2.40
N ASN A 70 19.32 3.36 -1.33
CA ASN A 70 18.95 3.88 -0.03
C ASN A 70 19.32 5.36 0.05
N SER A 71 18.36 6.26 0.23
CA SER A 71 18.66 7.71 0.31
C SER A 71 19.54 8.08 1.51
N ASN A 72 19.59 7.23 2.55
CA ASN A 72 20.37 7.47 3.76
C ASN A 72 21.84 7.04 3.63
N TYR A 73 22.12 6.06 2.77
CA TYR A 73 23.47 5.56 2.51
C TYR A 73 23.66 5.59 1.00
N ARG A 74 24.56 6.43 0.48
CA ARG A 74 24.90 6.50 -0.97
C ARG A 74 25.55 5.20 -1.48
N ARG A 75 24.83 4.08 -1.39
CA ARG A 75 25.23 2.73 -1.74
C ARG A 75 24.01 2.04 -2.33
N SER A 76 24.18 1.49 -3.51
CA SER A 76 23.23 0.53 -4.05
C SER A 76 23.42 -0.81 -3.34
N GLU A 77 22.31 -1.40 -2.90
CA GLU A 77 22.29 -2.79 -2.43
C GLU A 77 21.61 -3.64 -3.50
N ALA A 78 22.29 -4.72 -3.88
CA ALA A 78 21.81 -5.67 -4.87
C ALA A 78 20.85 -6.65 -4.16
N VAL A 79 19.53 -6.47 -4.34
CA VAL A 79 18.50 -7.32 -3.72
C VAL A 79 18.06 -8.43 -4.65
N ARG A 80 18.07 -9.68 -4.16
CA ARG A 80 17.62 -10.85 -4.93
C ARG A 80 16.11 -10.76 -5.17
N ILE A 81 15.70 -10.95 -6.41
CA ILE A 81 14.30 -11.00 -6.83
C ILE A 81 13.93 -12.46 -7.10
N GLU A 82 12.83 -12.91 -6.50
CA GLU A 82 12.28 -14.24 -6.70
C GLU A 82 10.80 -14.14 -7.06
N GLU A 83 10.32 -15.09 -7.86
CA GLU A 83 8.91 -15.29 -8.13
C GLU A 83 8.51 -16.69 -7.68
N TRP A 84 7.46 -16.77 -6.87
CA TRP A 84 6.89 -18.02 -6.40
C TRP A 84 5.47 -18.15 -6.94
N ILE A 85 5.13 -19.32 -7.45
CA ILE A 85 3.83 -19.59 -8.06
C ILE A 85 3.07 -20.58 -7.19
N TYR A 86 1.83 -20.25 -6.82
CA TYR A 86 0.89 -21.16 -6.16
C TYR A 86 -0.33 -21.43 -7.05
N GLY A 87 -0.95 -22.59 -6.84
CA GLY A 87 -2.16 -23.02 -7.54
C GLY A 87 -1.90 -23.97 -8.73
N PRO A 88 -2.87 -24.13 -9.64
CA PRO A 88 -4.09 -23.36 -9.72
C PRO A 88 -5.09 -23.79 -8.64
N ASP A 89 -5.66 -22.84 -7.91
CA ASP A 89 -6.84 -23.05 -7.09
C ASP A 89 -8.06 -22.50 -7.83
N ASN A 90 -9.06 -23.35 -8.11
CA ASN A 90 -10.23 -23.00 -8.93
C ASN A 90 -9.89 -22.32 -10.27
N GLY A 91 -8.77 -22.72 -10.89
CA GLY A 91 -8.29 -22.18 -12.18
C GLY A 91 -7.50 -20.87 -12.06
N MET A 92 -7.19 -20.42 -10.85
CA MET A 92 -6.43 -19.20 -10.57
C MET A 92 -5.03 -19.53 -10.06
N TYR A 93 -4.00 -18.96 -10.70
CA TYR A 93 -2.63 -18.95 -10.21
C TYR A 93 -2.37 -17.70 -9.38
N GLN A 94 -1.50 -17.82 -8.39
CA GLN A 94 -1.03 -16.73 -7.55
C GLN A 94 0.47 -16.57 -7.74
N TYR A 95 0.90 -15.41 -8.23
CA TYR A 95 2.30 -15.05 -8.48
C TYR A 95 2.75 -14.12 -7.37
N LEU A 96 3.68 -14.59 -6.55
CA LEU A 96 4.22 -13.85 -5.42
C LEU A 96 5.63 -13.39 -5.76
N ARG A 97 5.85 -12.08 -5.72
CA ARG A 97 7.17 -11.48 -5.96
C ARG A 97 7.85 -11.19 -4.64
N PHE A 98 9.07 -11.67 -4.50
CA PHE A 98 9.92 -11.41 -3.34
C PHE A 98 11.12 -10.56 -3.72
N GLU A 99 11.47 -9.61 -2.85
CA GLU A 99 12.68 -8.79 -2.95
C GLU A 99 13.43 -8.85 -1.63
N GLY A 100 14.68 -9.30 -1.67
CA GLY A 100 15.48 -9.49 -0.45
C GLY A 100 14.82 -10.44 0.57
N GLY A 101 13.99 -11.38 0.09
CA GLY A 101 13.25 -12.32 0.93
C GLY A 101 11.96 -11.77 1.58
N ARG A 102 11.49 -10.58 1.16
CA ARG A 102 10.19 -10.04 1.58
C ARG A 102 9.19 -10.03 0.43
N LEU A 103 7.95 -10.39 0.73
CA LEU A 103 6.85 -10.36 -0.22
C LEU A 103 6.52 -8.91 -0.57
N VAL A 104 6.69 -8.53 -1.84
CA VAL A 104 6.41 -7.16 -2.32
C VAL A 104 5.21 -7.09 -3.25
N GLY A 105 4.78 -8.22 -3.82
CA GLY A 105 3.66 -8.26 -4.76
C GLY A 105 2.94 -9.61 -4.74
N ILE A 106 1.63 -9.55 -4.98
CA ILE A 106 0.75 -10.70 -5.13
C ILE A 106 -0.14 -10.41 -6.35
N GLU A 107 -0.06 -11.25 -7.37
CA GLU A 107 -0.87 -11.17 -8.58
C GLU A 107 -1.68 -12.45 -8.78
N SER A 108 -2.98 -12.33 -9.07
CA SER A 108 -3.85 -13.46 -9.39
C SER A 108 -4.11 -13.51 -10.90
N LYS A 109 -3.84 -14.64 -11.56
CA LYS A 109 -4.11 -14.82 -13.00
C LYS A 109 -4.84 -16.12 -13.29
N ARG A 110 -5.91 -16.03 -14.08
CA ARG A 110 -6.66 -17.21 -14.54
C ARG A 110 -5.93 -17.88 -15.71
N ARG A 111 -5.88 -19.21 -15.73
CA ARG A 111 -5.45 -19.96 -16.92
C ARG A 111 -6.48 -19.72 -18.02
N ASN A 112 -6.06 -19.10 -19.13
CA ASN A 112 -6.83 -19.03 -20.38
C ASN A 112 -6.62 -20.30 -21.21
#